data_AF-A0A0S4J2Y6-F1
#
_entry.id   AF-A0A0S4J2Y6-F1
#
_cell.length_a   1.000
_cell.length_b   1.000
_cell.length_c   1.000
_cell.angle_alpha   90.00
_cell.angle_beta   90.00
_cell.angle_gamma   90.00
#
_symmetry.space_group_name_H-M   'P 1'
#
loop_
_entity.id
_entity.type
_entity.pdbx_description
1 polymer ?
#
loop_
_entity_poly.entity_id
_entity_poly.type
_entity_poly.pdbx_seq_one_letter_code
_entity_poly.pdbx_strand_id
1 'polypeptide(L)'
;MQAQDQLSDKELKRQRIQRRLTAMQIDPVKSLPMTLFMLWMVGNDISLFSIMFVGMAVTNPITTFLGTPKMFEQFDESVREDPSLRSSVFTAKLIYAASCVVALIVGLVKISWMGLLPVSVSDWMDHRPPTITEFSQGSSF
;
A
#
# COMPACT_ATOMS: atom_id res chain seq x y z
N MET A 1 -18.49 -47.00 3.90
CA MET A 1 -18.33 -46.03 5.00
C MET A 1 -16.98 -45.31 4.96
N GLN A 2 -15.84 -46.00 4.87
CA GLN A 2 -14.50 -45.35 4.86
C GLN A 2 -14.24 -44.37 3.68
N ALA A 3 -14.76 -44.65 2.48
CA ALA A 3 -14.57 -43.75 1.33
C ALA A 3 -15.35 -42.42 1.45
N GLN A 4 -16.47 -42.42 2.17
CA GLN A 4 -17.31 -41.24 2.37
C GLN A 4 -16.72 -40.32 3.46
N ASP A 5 -16.09 -40.92 4.47
CA ASP A 5 -15.35 -40.22 5.52
C ASP A 5 -14.13 -39.47 4.93
N GLN A 6 -13.36 -40.16 4.08
CA GLN A 6 -12.21 -39.58 3.37
C GLN A 6 -12.56 -38.42 2.43
N LEU A 7 -13.76 -38.43 1.84
CA LEU A 7 -14.25 -37.32 1.01
C LEU A 7 -14.61 -36.11 1.87
N SER A 8 -15.32 -36.34 2.98
CA SER A 8 -15.69 -35.31 3.96
C SER A 8 -14.46 -34.60 4.54
N ASP A 9 -13.41 -35.36 4.89
CA ASP A 9 -12.16 -34.81 5.41
C ASP A 9 -11.42 -33.93 4.39
N LYS A 10 -11.40 -34.35 3.12
CA LYS A 10 -10.79 -33.58 2.04
C LYS A 10 -11.53 -32.28 1.78
N GLU A 11 -12.87 -32.32 1.73
CA GLU A 11 -13.71 -31.14 1.58
C GLU A 11 -13.55 -30.16 2.76
N LEU A 12 -13.47 -30.68 3.99
CA LEU A 12 -13.25 -29.87 5.18
C LEU A 12 -11.87 -29.19 5.16
N LYS A 13 -10.81 -29.90 4.75
CA LYS A 13 -9.48 -29.31 4.55
C LYS A 13 -9.51 -28.19 3.51
N ARG A 14 -10.17 -28.40 2.37
CA ARG A 14 -10.34 -27.37 1.32
C ARG A 14 -11.05 -26.13 1.83
N GLN A 15 -12.15 -26.30 2.55
CA GLN A 15 -12.88 -25.17 3.13
C GLN A 15 -12.02 -24.37 4.11
N ARG A 16 -11.20 -25.04 4.93
CA ARG A 16 -10.27 -24.37 5.84
C ARG A 16 -9.23 -23.55 5.08
N ILE A 17 -8.66 -24.10 4.01
CA ILE A 17 -7.68 -23.40 3.16
C ILE A 17 -8.33 -22.19 2.50
N GLN A 18 -9.51 -22.35 1.89
CA GLN A 18 -10.24 -21.24 1.28
C GLN A 18 -10.58 -20.12 2.27
N ARG A 19 -11.02 -20.47 3.49
CA ARG A 19 -11.27 -19.48 4.56
C ARG A 19 -9.99 -18.74 4.94
N ARG A 20 -8.85 -19.43 5.01
CA ARG A 20 -7.54 -18.80 5.29
C ARG A 20 -7.10 -17.85 4.17
N LEU A 21 -7.22 -18.25 2.90
CA LEU A 21 -6.96 -17.37 1.75
C LEU A 21 -7.81 -16.10 1.81
N THR A 22 -9.12 -16.28 2.05
CA THR A 22 -10.07 -15.16 2.11
C THR A 22 -9.80 -14.23 3.29
N ALA A 23 -9.36 -14.77 4.43
CA ALA A 23 -8.95 -13.92 5.55
C ALA A 23 -7.70 -13.11 5.20
N MET A 24 -6.69 -13.77 4.60
CA MET A 24 -5.40 -13.18 4.28
C MET A 24 -5.46 -12.08 3.23
N GLN A 25 -6.25 -12.27 2.16
CA GLN A 25 -6.38 -11.27 1.10
C GLN A 25 -7.01 -9.95 1.61
N ILE A 26 -7.78 -9.99 2.70
CA ILE A 26 -8.46 -8.82 3.29
C ILE A 26 -7.58 -8.14 4.36
N ASP A 27 -6.49 -8.76 4.81
CA ASP A 27 -5.62 -8.17 5.84
C ASP A 27 -5.06 -6.78 5.52
N PRO A 28 -4.50 -6.50 4.32
CA PRO A 28 -4.08 -5.15 3.94
C PRO A 28 -5.26 -4.16 3.84
N VAL A 29 -6.46 -4.65 3.55
CA VAL A 29 -7.68 -3.82 3.47
C VAL A 29 -8.15 -3.40 4.87
N LYS A 30 -7.93 -4.22 5.90
CA LYS A 30 -8.33 -3.89 7.27
C LYS A 30 -7.46 -2.81 7.90
N SER A 31 -6.17 -2.74 7.56
CA SER A 31 -5.26 -1.73 8.09
C SER A 31 -5.40 -0.37 7.37
N LEU A 32 -5.84 -0.39 6.12
CA LEU A 32 -6.04 0.80 5.29
C LEU A 32 -6.89 1.91 5.94
N PRO A 33 -8.10 1.65 6.48
CA PRO A 33 -8.93 2.67 7.12
C PRO A 33 -8.23 3.39 8.27
N MET A 34 -7.46 2.65 9.07
CA MET A 34 -6.70 3.23 10.18
C MET A 34 -5.59 4.15 9.66
N THR A 35 -4.85 3.70 8.65
CA THR A 35 -3.81 4.51 8.02
C THR A 35 -4.39 5.75 7.35
N LEU A 36 -5.53 5.65 6.66
CA LEU A 36 -6.22 6.79 6.06
C LEU A 36 -6.69 7.79 7.10
N PHE A 37 -7.30 7.32 8.18
CA PHE A 37 -7.77 8.20 9.24
C PHE A 37 -6.62 8.97 9.88
N MET A 38 -5.48 8.31 10.10
CA MET A 38 -4.28 8.95 10.60
C MET A 38 -3.72 9.98 9.62
N LEU A 39 -3.63 9.64 8.32
CA LEU A 39 -3.20 10.57 7.27
C LEU A 39 -4.11 11.79 7.14
N TRP A 40 -5.41 11.61 7.41
CA TRP A 40 -6.38 12.70 7.45
C TRP A 40 -6.15 13.61 8.67
N MET A 41 -5.97 13.02 9.86
CA MET A 41 -5.68 13.74 11.12
C MET A 41 -4.37 14.52 11.10
N VAL A 42 -3.33 14.00 10.44
CA VAL A 42 -2.03 14.67 10.28
C VAL A 42 -2.15 16.03 9.57
N GLY A 43 -3.25 16.29 8.86
CA GLY A 43 -3.49 17.60 8.23
C GLY A 43 -2.53 17.89 7.07
N ASN A 44 -2.43 19.16 6.65
CA ASN A 44 -1.50 19.60 5.61
C ASN A 44 -0.27 20.33 6.19
N ASP A 45 -0.16 20.40 7.52
CA ASP A 45 0.93 21.10 8.19
C ASP A 45 2.21 20.26 8.18
N ILE A 46 3.28 20.87 7.65
CA ILE A 46 4.59 20.22 7.49
C ILE A 46 5.35 20.33 8.81
N SER A 47 5.20 19.30 9.64
CA SER A 47 6.04 19.07 10.81
C SER A 47 6.98 17.89 10.55
N LEU A 48 8.16 17.90 11.19
CA LEU A 48 9.11 16.77 11.16
C LEU A 48 8.42 15.43 11.52
N PHE A 49 7.45 15.47 12.45
CA PHE A 49 6.68 14.29 12.83
C PHE A 49 5.71 13.81 11.74
N SER A 50 5.06 14.73 11.02
CA SER A 50 4.16 14.41 9.91
C SER A 50 4.89 13.67 8.79
N ILE A 51 6.13 14.06 8.49
CA ILE A 51 6.98 13.42 7.47
C ILE A 51 7.28 11.96 7.83
N MET A 52 7.64 11.69 9.09
CA MET A 52 7.93 10.32 9.54
C MET A 52 6.71 9.41 9.41
N PHE A 53 5.53 9.89 9.84
CA PHE A 53 4.28 9.12 9.75
C PHE A 53 3.86 8.84 8.30
N VAL A 54 3.91 9.86 7.44
CA VAL A 54 3.59 9.73 6.02
C VAL A 54 4.60 8.80 5.32
N GLY A 55 5.88 8.87 5.70
CA GLY A 55 6.92 7.97 5.23
C GLY A 55 6.63 6.51 5.57
N MET A 56 6.17 6.21 6.80
CA MET A 56 5.72 4.86 7.18
C MET A 56 4.46 4.45 6.42
N ALA A 57 3.52 5.36 6.21
CA ALA A 57 2.30 5.09 5.45
C ALA A 57 2.58 4.67 4.00
N VAL A 58 3.69 5.10 3.40
CA VAL A 58 4.12 4.70 2.05
C VAL A 58 5.04 3.50 2.05
N THR A 59 5.96 3.37 3.01
CA THR A 59 6.88 2.23 3.07
C THR A 59 6.21 0.93 3.53
N ASN A 60 5.16 1.01 4.35
CA ASN A 60 4.36 -0.14 4.77
C ASN A 60 3.72 -0.92 3.60
N PRO A 61 2.99 -0.29 2.66
CA PRO A 61 2.43 -1.00 1.52
C PRO A 61 3.52 -1.54 0.57
N ILE A 62 4.67 -0.87 0.46
CA ILE A 62 5.81 -1.34 -0.34
C ILE A 62 6.40 -2.63 0.25
N THR A 63 6.67 -2.64 1.56
CA THR A 63 7.21 -3.83 2.24
C THR A 63 6.22 -4.99 2.23
N THR A 64 4.93 -4.70 2.40
CA THR A 64 3.82 -5.66 2.29
C THR A 64 3.75 -6.26 0.88
N PHE A 65 3.86 -5.43 -0.16
CA PHE A 65 3.89 -5.89 -1.55
C PHE A 65 5.10 -6.78 -1.85
N LEU A 66 6.29 -6.40 -1.40
CA LEU A 66 7.51 -7.19 -1.58
C LEU A 66 7.49 -8.51 -0.77
N GLY A 67 6.75 -8.56 0.34
CA GLY A 67 6.54 -9.75 1.15
C GLY A 67 5.53 -10.76 0.59
N THR A 68 4.76 -10.38 -0.44
CA THR A 68 3.72 -11.23 -1.06
C THR A 68 4.23 -12.62 -1.48
N PRO A 69 5.37 -12.78 -2.17
CA PRO A 69 5.79 -14.11 -2.65
C PRO A 69 5.96 -15.12 -1.51
N LYS A 70 6.65 -14.71 -0.43
CA LYS A 70 6.88 -15.56 0.76
C LYS A 70 5.59 -15.93 1.47
N MET A 71 4.63 -15.00 1.51
CA MET A 71 3.31 -15.22 2.13
C MET A 71 2.47 -16.26 1.37
N PHE A 72 2.67 -16.38 0.06
CA PHE A 72 1.92 -17.31 -0.78
C PHE A 72 2.62 -18.66 -1.04
N GLU A 73 3.92 -18.80 -0.73
CA GLU A 73 4.66 -20.07 -0.86
C GLU A 73 3.99 -21.22 -0.10
N GLN A 74 3.48 -20.96 1.12
CA GLN A 74 2.76 -21.95 1.93
C GLN A 74 1.48 -22.47 1.28
N PHE A 75 0.88 -21.72 0.36
CA PHE A 75 -0.32 -22.14 -0.37
C PHE A 75 0.00 -22.80 -1.70
N ASP A 76 1.18 -22.52 -2.28
CA ASP A 76 1.61 -23.18 -3.52
C ASP A 76 1.87 -24.69 -3.27
N GLU A 77 2.31 -25.08 -2.06
CA GLU A 77 2.38 -26.49 -1.65
C GLU A 77 0.97 -27.13 -1.57
N SER A 78 0.00 -26.40 -1.01
CA SER A 78 -1.40 -26.85 -0.93
C SER A 78 -2.09 -26.95 -2.31
N VAL A 79 -1.69 -26.10 -3.27
CA VAL A 79 -2.16 -26.14 -4.67
C VAL A 79 -1.59 -27.35 -5.41
N ARG A 80 -0.42 -27.83 -5.01
CA ARG A 80 0.24 -29.00 -5.61
C ARG A 80 -0.51 -30.30 -5.29
N GLU A 81 -1.16 -30.36 -4.12
CA GLU A 81 -2.03 -31.47 -3.72
C GLU A 81 -3.41 -31.42 -4.38
N ASP A 82 -3.97 -30.21 -4.58
CA ASP A 82 -5.31 -30.00 -5.13
C ASP A 82 -5.32 -28.91 -6.23
N PRO A 83 -5.39 -29.29 -7.53
CA PRO A 83 -5.33 -28.34 -8.65
C PRO A 83 -6.45 -27.30 -8.68
N SER A 84 -7.61 -27.60 -8.06
CA SER A 84 -8.77 -26.72 -8.01
C SER A 84 -8.55 -25.45 -7.19
N LEU A 85 -7.60 -25.46 -6.23
CA LEU A 85 -7.26 -24.31 -5.40
C LEU A 85 -6.44 -23.25 -6.14
N ARG A 86 -5.81 -23.60 -7.28
CA ARG A 86 -4.94 -22.69 -8.06
C ARG A 86 -5.65 -21.41 -8.45
N SER A 87 -6.91 -21.51 -8.87
CA SER A 87 -7.73 -20.35 -9.26
C SER A 87 -8.00 -19.44 -8.06
N SER A 88 -8.38 -20.01 -6.91
CA SER A 88 -8.62 -19.25 -5.68
C SER A 88 -7.37 -18.53 -5.17
N VAL A 89 -6.20 -19.19 -5.21
CA VAL A 89 -4.91 -18.56 -4.84
C VAL A 89 -4.58 -17.40 -5.77
N PHE A 90 -4.77 -17.56 -7.08
CA PHE A 90 -4.49 -16.51 -8.05
C PHE A 90 -5.37 -15.27 -7.82
N THR A 91 -6.67 -15.46 -7.61
CA THR A 91 -7.59 -14.37 -7.27
C THR A 91 -7.19 -13.68 -5.96
N ALA A 92 -6.79 -14.44 -4.94
CA ALA A 92 -6.32 -13.88 -3.67
C ALA A 92 -5.04 -13.05 -3.83
N LYS A 93 -4.08 -13.52 -4.64
CA LYS A 93 -2.86 -12.78 -5.00
C LYS A 93 -3.21 -11.43 -5.66
N LEU A 94 -4.16 -11.42 -6.60
CA LEU A 94 -4.61 -10.19 -7.27
C LEU A 94 -5.29 -9.21 -6.33
N ILE A 95 -6.22 -9.67 -5.47
CA ILE A 95 -6.92 -8.80 -4.51
C ILE A 95 -5.92 -8.18 -3.52
N TYR A 96 -4.99 -8.99 -3.02
CA TYR A 96 -3.93 -8.52 -2.12
C TYR A 96 -3.05 -7.46 -2.81
N ALA A 97 -2.56 -7.73 -4.02
CA ALA A 97 -1.75 -6.78 -4.77
C ALA A 97 -2.51 -5.47 -5.07
N ALA A 98 -3.78 -5.57 -5.50
CA ALA A 98 -4.62 -4.40 -5.76
C ALA A 98 -4.80 -3.53 -4.51
N SER A 99 -5.04 -4.13 -3.35
CA SER A 99 -5.18 -3.39 -2.10
C SER A 99 -3.88 -2.68 -1.68
N CYS A 100 -2.71 -3.30 -1.90
CA CYS A 100 -1.42 -2.67 -1.66
C CYS A 100 -1.18 -1.48 -2.59
N VAL A 101 -1.56 -1.61 -3.87
CA VAL A 101 -1.45 -0.51 -4.85
C VAL A 101 -2.37 0.65 -4.46
N VAL A 102 -3.61 0.38 -4.04
CA VAL A 102 -4.53 1.42 -3.56
C VAL A 102 -3.94 2.15 -2.35
N ALA A 103 -3.38 1.43 -1.38
CA ALA A 103 -2.71 2.03 -0.22
C ALA A 103 -1.54 2.93 -0.61
N LEU A 104 -0.74 2.48 -1.57
CA LEU A 104 0.40 3.23 -2.08
C LEU A 104 -0.04 4.51 -2.79
N ILE A 105 -1.07 4.45 -3.64
CA ILE A 105 -1.63 5.60 -4.35
C ILE A 105 -2.13 6.66 -3.36
N VAL A 106 -2.88 6.24 -2.32
CA VAL A 106 -3.39 7.15 -1.29
C VAL A 106 -2.24 7.87 -0.58
N GLY A 107 -1.19 7.13 -0.22
CA GLY A 107 0.01 7.71 0.38
C GLY A 107 0.73 8.70 -0.55
N LEU A 108 0.90 8.36 -1.83
CA LEU A 108 1.54 9.23 -2.83
C LEU A 108 0.74 10.53 -3.05
N VAL A 109 -0.58 10.44 -3.17
CA VAL A 109 -1.45 11.63 -3.30
C VAL A 109 -1.27 12.55 -2.09
N LYS A 110 -1.21 11.99 -0.88
CA LYS A 110 -0.98 12.78 0.34
C LYS A 110 0.40 13.46 0.33
N ILE A 111 1.47 12.75 -0.02
CA ILE A 111 2.82 13.36 -0.12
C ILE A 111 2.82 14.48 -1.16
N SER A 112 2.14 14.28 -2.29
CA SER A 112 1.99 15.31 -3.32
C SER A 112 1.24 16.55 -2.81
N TRP A 113 0.22 16.40 -1.96
CA TRP A 113 -0.50 17.53 -1.37
C TRP A 113 0.31 18.27 -0.29
N MET A 114 1.22 17.58 0.39
CA MET A 114 2.13 18.17 1.38
C MET A 114 3.35 18.87 0.75
N GLY A 115 3.53 18.80 -0.57
CA GLY A 115 4.66 19.42 -1.26
C GLY A 115 6.02 18.79 -0.94
N LEU A 116 6.02 17.53 -0.49
CA LEU A 116 7.24 16.80 -0.09
C LEU A 116 7.92 16.08 -1.26
N LEU A 117 7.23 15.91 -2.39
CA LEU A 117 7.85 15.36 -3.59
C LEU A 117 8.61 16.47 -4.31
N PRO A 118 9.82 16.19 -4.85
CA PRO A 118 10.57 17.12 -5.69
C PRO A 118 9.90 17.26 -7.07
N VAL A 119 8.68 17.80 -7.11
CA VAL A 119 7.89 18.03 -8.33
C VAL A 119 7.73 19.51 -8.63
N SER A 120 8.00 20.37 -7.65
CA SER A 120 7.96 21.82 -7.85
C SER A 120 9.25 22.28 -8.51
N VAL A 121 9.14 23.24 -9.43
CA VAL A 121 10.30 23.86 -10.09
C VAL A 121 11.25 24.48 -9.04
N SER A 122 10.73 24.91 -7.90
CA SER A 122 11.52 25.39 -6.76
C SER A 122 12.48 24.34 -6.20
N ASP A 123 12.14 23.05 -6.24
CA ASP A 123 12.95 21.95 -5.71
C ASP A 123 14.20 21.68 -6.57
N TRP A 124 14.19 22.19 -7.80
CA TRP A 124 15.26 22.05 -8.79
C TRP A 124 15.97 23.39 -9.08
N MET A 125 15.56 24.46 -8.40
CA MET A 125 16.06 25.82 -8.58
C MET A 125 17.13 26.21 -7.54
N ASP A 126 18.13 25.36 -7.35
CA ASP A 126 19.25 25.67 -6.45
C ASP A 126 20.24 26.69 -7.08
N HIS A 127 20.06 27.01 -8.38
CA HIS A 127 21.05 27.78 -9.16
C HIS A 127 20.49 28.98 -9.94
N ARG A 128 19.26 29.45 -9.66
CA ARG A 128 18.83 30.72 -10.27
C ARG A 128 19.33 31.88 -9.41
N PRO A 129 20.05 32.85 -9.98
CA PRO A 129 20.38 34.06 -9.24
C PRO A 129 19.08 34.69 -8.73
N PRO A 130 19.07 35.26 -7.50
CA PRO A 130 17.87 35.87 -6.95
C PRO A 130 17.34 36.92 -7.94
N THR A 131 16.07 36.82 -8.33
CA THR A 131 15.44 37.82 -9.19
C THR A 131 15.34 39.13 -8.40
N ILE A 132 16.21 40.09 -8.69
CA ILE A 132 16.23 41.40 -8.05
C ILE A 132 15.02 42.19 -8.58
N THR A 133 13.95 42.29 -7.79
CA THR A 133 12.73 43.05 -8.13
C THR A 133 12.71 44.47 -7.55
N GLU A 134 13.87 45.02 -7.21
CA GLU A 134 13.97 46.39 -6.67
C GLU A 134 13.86 47.41 -7.80
N PHE A 135 12.66 47.90 -8.06
CA PHE A 135 12.45 49.12 -8.84
C PHE A 135 12.35 50.31 -7.88
N SER A 136 13.49 50.88 -7.51
CA SER A 136 13.54 52.16 -6.79
C SER A 136 13.39 53.29 -7.81
N GLN A 137 12.16 53.80 -7.97
CA GLN A 137 11.94 55.03 -8.73
C GLN A 137 12.25 56.20 -7.78
N GLY A 138 13.49 56.69 -7.84
CA GLY A 138 13.86 57.91 -7.13
C GLY A 138 12.99 59.07 -7.62
N SER A 139 12.08 59.55 -6.78
CA SER A 139 11.33 60.78 -7.05
C SER A 139 12.31 61.95 -6.92
N SER A 140 12.78 62.45 -8.05
CA SER A 140 13.59 63.67 -8.12
C SER A 140 12.69 64.82 -8.57
N PHE A 141 11.98 65.46 -7.62
CA PHE A 141 11.43 66.83 -7.72
C PHE A 141 11.17 67.40 -6.32
#